data_AF-A0A5R2N9Q4-F1
#
_entry.id   AF-A0A5R2N9Q4-F1
#
_cell.length_a   1.000
_cell.length_b   1.000
_cell.length_c   1.000
_cell.angle_alpha   90.00
_cell.angle_beta   90.00
_cell.angle_gamma   90.00
#
_symmetry.space_group_name_H-M   'P 1'
#
loop_
_entity.id
_entity.type
_entity.pdbx_description
1 polymer ?
#
loop_
_entity_poly.entity_id
_entity_poly.type
_entity_poly.pdbx_seq_one_letter_code
_entity_poly.pdbx_strand_id
1 'polypeptide(L)'
;FATGLTFSWTADLIAIVALLGSARFFLALAGMDVGTSFGGIGSSREVMIASLAEPAMLLIVFSLALVAGATQLSTVAAFMGSPQVGLRVSLGMSLIALVMVAVAENARIPVDNPSTHLELTMVHEAMVLEYSGRHLAMIEFAAFLKLLLYMSLICCVFLPWGQATAEAGPESLAPGVVAYIGKLAVCGILLAVFETAIAKMRVFRVPDFLGAALMLALLGTLLLFVSRTL
;
A
#
# COMPACT_ATOMS: atom_id res chain seq x y z
N PHE A 1 -13.62 10.58 5.29
CA PHE A 1 -12.55 10.94 4.34
C PHE A 1 -12.50 12.45 4.24
N ALA A 2 -11.47 13.10 4.77
CA ALA A 2 -11.41 14.56 4.75
C ALA A 2 -10.01 15.08 4.43
N THR A 3 -9.95 16.17 3.66
CA THR A 3 -8.70 16.89 3.34
C THR A 3 -8.58 18.14 4.21
N GLY A 4 -7.33 18.57 4.51
CA GLY A 4 -7.08 19.79 5.28
C GLY A 4 -7.24 19.65 6.80
N LEU A 5 -7.08 18.44 7.35
CA LEU A 5 -7.13 18.20 8.80
C LEU A 5 -5.93 18.85 9.53
N THR A 6 -6.05 19.06 10.84
CA THR A 6 -5.06 19.79 11.67
C THR A 6 -3.64 19.20 11.61
N PHE A 7 -3.51 17.88 11.42
CA PHE A 7 -2.23 17.18 11.29
C PHE A 7 -1.81 16.89 9.85
N SER A 8 -2.48 17.51 8.87
CA SER A 8 -2.21 17.27 7.46
C SER A 8 -0.78 17.62 7.06
N TRP A 9 -0.15 18.58 7.74
CA TRP A 9 1.23 19.00 7.48
C TRP A 9 2.28 17.92 7.82
N THR A 10 1.95 16.99 8.71
CA THR A 10 2.83 15.88 9.11
C THR A 10 2.69 14.67 8.16
N ALA A 11 1.60 14.59 7.38
CA ALA A 11 1.28 13.48 6.50
C ALA A 11 1.84 13.69 5.08
N ASP A 12 3.15 13.50 4.94
CA ASP A 12 3.84 13.39 3.65
C ASP A 12 3.83 11.91 3.18
N LEU A 13 3.58 11.69 1.89
CA LEU A 13 3.70 10.38 1.26
C LEU A 13 5.08 9.73 1.48
N ILE A 14 6.17 10.50 1.44
CA ILE A 14 7.53 9.98 1.68
C ILE A 14 7.69 9.51 3.14
N ALA A 15 7.14 10.28 4.08
CA ALA A 15 7.15 9.90 5.48
C ALA A 15 6.34 8.61 5.73
N ILE A 16 5.20 8.45 5.04
CA ILE A 16 4.42 7.20 5.09
C ILE A 16 5.23 6.02 4.58
N VAL A 17 5.98 6.17 3.48
CA VAL A 17 6.88 5.11 2.98
C VAL A 17 7.88 4.72 4.07
N ALA A 18 8.54 5.70 4.68
CA ALA A 18 9.56 5.47 5.70
C ALA A 18 8.99 4.80 6.96
N LEU A 19 7.78 5.18 7.38
CA LEU A 19 7.09 4.56 8.51
C LEU A 19 6.67 3.10 8.23
N LEU A 20 6.26 2.79 7.00
CA LEU A 20 6.01 1.40 6.60
C LEU A 20 7.33 0.60 6.56
N GLY A 21 8.42 1.22 6.12
CA GLY A 21 9.76 0.66 6.20
C GLY A 21 10.20 0.32 7.61
N SER A 22 10.02 1.24 8.56
CA SER A 22 10.37 1.01 9.96
C SER A 22 9.50 -0.08 10.60
N ALA A 23 8.21 -0.13 10.29
CA ALA A 23 7.31 -1.19 10.76
C ALA A 23 7.79 -2.58 10.32
N ARG A 24 8.20 -2.74 9.04
CA ARG A 24 8.79 -3.99 8.54
C ARG A 24 10.11 -4.33 9.21
N PHE A 25 10.96 -3.33 9.45
CA PHE A 25 12.23 -3.54 10.15
C PHE A 25 12.02 -4.12 11.55
N PHE A 26 11.10 -3.56 12.34
CA PHE A 26 10.79 -4.09 13.67
C PHE A 26 10.13 -5.47 13.61
N LEU A 27 9.27 -5.72 12.62
CA LEU A 27 8.69 -7.05 12.42
C LEU A 27 9.76 -8.09 12.08
N ALA A 28 10.72 -7.74 11.21
CA ALA A 28 11.86 -8.59 10.84
C ALA A 28 12.75 -8.91 12.05
N LEU A 29 13.02 -7.91 12.90
CA LEU A 29 13.72 -8.12 14.16
C LEU A 29 12.95 -9.03 15.11
N ALA A 30 11.64 -8.82 15.27
CA ALA A 30 10.78 -9.66 16.09
C ALA A 30 10.84 -11.13 15.65
N GLY A 31 10.73 -11.39 14.34
CA GLY A 31 10.88 -12.75 13.79
C GLY A 31 12.25 -13.37 14.04
N MET A 32 13.33 -12.59 14.03
CA MET A 32 14.69 -13.08 14.31
C MET A 32 14.98 -13.28 15.80
N ASP A 33 14.38 -12.48 16.68
CA ASP A 33 14.61 -12.51 18.14
C ASP A 33 14.18 -13.84 18.76
N VAL A 34 13.22 -14.53 18.14
CA VAL A 34 12.81 -15.87 18.59
C VAL A 34 13.91 -16.92 18.40
N GLY A 35 14.88 -16.68 17.52
CA GLY A 35 16.05 -17.54 17.34
C GLY A 35 15.77 -18.88 16.65
N THR A 36 14.62 -19.05 16.00
CA THR A 36 14.28 -20.26 15.25
C THR A 36 14.66 -20.14 13.77
N SER A 37 14.86 -21.29 13.11
CA SER A 37 15.17 -21.32 11.67
C SER A 37 14.05 -20.72 10.82
N PHE A 38 12.79 -20.86 11.24
CA PHE A 38 11.63 -20.29 10.52
C PHE A 38 11.58 -18.77 10.60
N GLY A 39 11.81 -18.20 11.78
CA GLY A 39 11.86 -16.75 11.95
C GLY A 39 12.93 -16.11 11.06
N GLY A 40 14.14 -16.69 11.02
CA GLY A 40 15.21 -16.22 10.14
C GLY A 40 14.88 -16.32 8.64
N ILE A 41 14.30 -17.44 8.20
CA ILE A 41 13.90 -17.63 6.79
C ILE A 41 12.77 -16.67 6.40
N GLY A 42 11.75 -16.51 7.27
CA GLY A 42 10.64 -15.59 7.08
C GLY A 42 11.12 -14.14 6.96
N SER A 43 11.91 -13.68 7.93
CA SER A 43 12.48 -12.33 7.93
C SER A 43 13.36 -12.07 6.70
N SER A 44 14.18 -13.04 6.28
CA SER A 44 15.01 -12.91 5.07
C SER A 44 14.17 -12.72 3.80
N ARG A 45 13.07 -13.50 3.65
CA ARG A 45 12.15 -13.38 2.51
C ARG A 45 11.36 -12.08 2.54
N GLU A 46 10.86 -11.69 3.71
CA GLU A 46 10.14 -10.42 3.89
C GLU A 46 11.03 -9.23 3.49
N VAL A 47 12.28 -9.19 3.96
CA VAL A 47 13.24 -8.13 3.61
C VAL A 47 13.60 -8.15 2.12
N MET A 48 13.69 -9.32 1.49
CA MET A 48 13.89 -9.45 0.04
C MET A 48 12.72 -8.83 -0.75
N ILE A 49 11.47 -9.12 -0.39
CA ILE A 49 10.28 -8.54 -1.01
C ILE A 49 10.27 -7.02 -0.78
N ALA A 50 10.51 -6.61 0.46
CA ALA A 50 10.56 -5.22 0.88
C ALA A 50 11.56 -4.37 0.08
N SER A 51 12.75 -4.92 -0.19
CA SER A 51 13.82 -4.25 -0.93
C SER A 51 13.45 -3.88 -2.37
N LEU A 52 12.47 -4.57 -2.95
CA LEU A 52 11.96 -4.31 -4.30
C LEU A 52 10.68 -3.48 -4.27
N ALA A 53 9.83 -3.70 -3.28
CA ALA A 53 8.56 -2.98 -3.13
C ALA A 53 8.77 -1.51 -2.78
N GLU A 54 9.77 -1.19 -1.93
CA GLU A 54 10.00 0.17 -1.46
C GLU A 54 10.45 1.15 -2.56
N PRO A 55 11.44 0.82 -3.42
CA PRO A 55 11.78 1.66 -4.57
C PRO A 55 10.59 1.87 -5.52
N ALA A 56 9.77 0.84 -5.74
CA ALA A 56 8.57 0.95 -6.56
C ALA A 56 7.57 1.94 -5.94
N MET A 57 7.38 1.88 -4.62
CA MET A 57 6.52 2.79 -3.88
C MET A 57 7.01 4.25 -3.97
N LEU A 58 8.31 4.48 -3.82
CA LEU A 58 8.91 5.81 -3.97
C LEU A 58 8.72 6.38 -5.38
N LEU A 59 8.84 5.58 -6.44
CA LEU A 59 8.57 6.05 -7.81
C LEU A 59 7.09 6.39 -8.03
N ILE A 60 6.17 5.63 -7.43
CA ILE A 60 4.73 5.96 -7.48
C ILE A 60 4.48 7.31 -6.78
N VAL A 61 5.02 7.49 -5.57
CA VAL A 61 4.91 8.74 -4.82
C VAL A 61 5.51 9.90 -5.62
N PHE A 62 6.66 9.69 -6.26
CA PHE A 62 7.30 10.71 -7.08
C PHE A 62 6.44 11.09 -8.30
N SER A 63 5.85 10.12 -9.00
CA SER A 63 4.89 10.36 -10.09
C SER A 63 3.71 11.22 -9.61
N LEU A 64 3.11 10.87 -8.47
CA LEU A 64 2.00 11.62 -7.88
C LEU A 64 2.42 13.04 -7.46
N ALA A 65 3.58 13.17 -6.84
CA ALA A 65 4.13 14.45 -6.40
C ALA A 65 4.46 15.36 -7.57
N LEU A 66 4.97 14.82 -8.68
CA LEU A 66 5.13 15.58 -9.92
C LEU A 66 3.76 16.10 -10.38
N VAL A 67 2.73 15.25 -10.46
CA VAL A 67 1.38 15.69 -10.90
C VAL A 67 0.84 16.83 -10.03
N ALA A 68 0.85 16.67 -8.72
CA ALA A 68 0.24 17.62 -7.79
C ALA A 68 1.14 18.82 -7.42
N GLY A 69 2.46 18.74 -7.68
CA GLY A 69 3.44 19.76 -7.26
C GLY A 69 3.73 19.76 -5.76
N ALA A 70 3.30 18.73 -5.02
CA ALA A 70 3.48 18.61 -3.58
C ALA A 70 3.57 17.13 -3.17
N THR A 71 4.27 16.84 -2.09
CA THR A 71 4.39 15.50 -1.50
C THR A 71 3.35 15.23 -0.39
N GLN A 72 2.71 16.29 0.10
CA GLN A 72 1.68 16.24 1.12
C GLN A 72 0.42 15.53 0.61
N LEU A 73 -0.02 14.50 1.34
CA LEU A 73 -1.12 13.63 0.91
C LEU A 73 -2.45 14.38 0.68
N SER A 74 -2.77 15.35 1.55
CA SER A 74 -4.00 16.14 1.39
C SER A 74 -4.01 16.97 0.11
N THR A 75 -2.86 17.54 -0.23
CA THR A 75 -2.69 18.41 -1.40
C THR A 75 -2.75 17.59 -2.67
N VAL A 76 -2.11 16.40 -2.66
CA VAL A 76 -2.24 15.41 -3.74
C VAL A 76 -3.70 14.99 -3.91
N ALA A 77 -4.39 14.60 -2.83
CA ALA A 77 -5.79 14.16 -2.91
C ALA A 77 -6.74 15.26 -3.41
N ALA A 78 -6.55 16.51 -2.94
CA ALA A 78 -7.32 17.66 -3.41
C ALA A 78 -7.05 17.95 -4.89
N PHE A 79 -5.79 17.88 -5.32
CA PHE A 79 -5.43 18.03 -6.73
C PHE A 79 -6.03 16.92 -7.58
N MET A 80 -5.99 15.66 -7.13
CA MET A 80 -6.59 14.52 -7.83
C MET A 80 -8.11 14.66 -8.02
N GLY A 81 -8.80 15.34 -7.11
CA GLY A 81 -10.23 15.65 -7.24
C GLY A 81 -10.55 16.78 -8.22
N SER A 82 -9.54 17.48 -8.73
CA SER A 82 -9.72 18.65 -9.59
C SER A 82 -9.87 18.26 -11.08
N PRO A 83 -10.65 19.02 -11.89
CA PRO A 83 -10.79 18.78 -13.33
C PRO A 83 -9.47 18.77 -14.13
N GLN A 84 -8.41 19.40 -13.59
CA GLN A 84 -7.11 19.60 -14.23
C GLN A 84 -6.28 18.31 -14.37
N VAL A 85 -6.66 17.25 -13.65
CA VAL A 85 -5.95 15.96 -13.70
C VAL A 85 -6.16 15.30 -15.04
N GLY A 86 -7.41 15.22 -15.50
CA GLY A 86 -7.81 14.50 -16.71
C GLY A 86 -7.46 13.00 -16.66
N LEU A 87 -7.72 12.29 -17.75
CA LEU A 87 -7.31 10.89 -17.89
C LEU A 87 -5.85 10.83 -18.37
N ARG A 88 -4.94 10.41 -17.50
CA ARG A 88 -3.51 10.26 -17.82
C ARG A 88 -3.08 8.81 -17.74
N VAL A 89 -2.44 8.31 -18.79
CA VAL A 89 -1.89 6.94 -18.83
C VAL A 89 -0.86 6.74 -17.72
N SER A 90 -0.05 7.75 -17.42
CA SER A 90 0.94 7.71 -16.33
C SER A 90 0.30 7.41 -14.97
N LEU A 91 -0.84 8.02 -14.65
CA LEU A 91 -1.58 7.76 -13.41
C LEU A 91 -2.17 6.35 -13.38
N GLY A 92 -2.65 5.84 -14.52
CA GLY A 92 -3.10 4.46 -14.65
C GLY A 92 -1.98 3.45 -14.36
N MET A 93 -0.77 3.70 -14.89
CA MET A 93 0.41 2.87 -14.60
C MET A 93 0.81 2.94 -13.13
N SER A 94 0.81 4.14 -12.53
CA SER A 94 1.08 4.33 -11.11
C SER A 94 0.04 3.64 -10.21
N LEU A 95 -1.25 3.63 -10.60
CA LEU A 95 -2.29 2.91 -9.89
C LEU A 95 -2.05 1.40 -9.90
N ILE A 96 -1.78 0.83 -11.08
CA ILE A 96 -1.51 -0.62 -11.20
C ILE A 96 -0.27 -0.99 -10.38
N ALA A 97 0.81 -0.20 -10.48
CA ALA A 97 2.02 -0.41 -9.69
C ALA A 97 1.72 -0.35 -8.18
N LEU A 98 0.89 0.59 -7.73
CA LEU A 98 0.51 0.72 -6.33
C LEU A 98 -0.31 -0.47 -5.84
N VAL A 99 -1.23 -0.99 -6.66
CA VAL A 99 -1.99 -2.20 -6.34
C VAL A 99 -1.06 -3.41 -6.21
N MET A 100 -0.10 -3.58 -7.12
CA MET A 100 0.88 -4.66 -7.05
C MET A 100 1.73 -4.58 -5.77
N VAL A 101 2.24 -3.38 -5.45
CA VAL A 101 2.99 -3.14 -4.21
C VAL A 101 2.11 -3.39 -2.97
N ALA A 102 0.86 -2.93 -2.97
CA ALA A 102 -0.08 -3.13 -1.87
C ALA A 102 -0.36 -4.62 -1.62
N VAL A 103 -0.51 -5.43 -2.66
CA VAL A 103 -0.71 -6.88 -2.53
C VAL A 103 0.53 -7.55 -1.93
N ALA A 104 1.72 -7.17 -2.40
CA ALA A 104 2.98 -7.71 -1.89
C ALA A 104 3.23 -7.35 -0.42
N GLU A 105 3.06 -6.07 -0.08
CA GLU A 105 3.30 -5.53 1.26
C GLU A 105 2.29 -6.03 2.31
N ASN A 106 1.08 -6.42 1.89
CA ASN A 106 0.07 -6.97 2.80
C ASN A 106 0.06 -8.50 2.84
N ALA A 107 1.11 -9.17 2.33
CA ALA A 107 1.25 -10.62 2.30
C ALA A 107 0.02 -11.33 1.68
N ARG A 108 -0.60 -10.71 0.67
CA ARG A 108 -1.81 -11.24 0.02
C ARG A 108 -1.49 -12.05 -1.23
N ILE A 109 -2.45 -12.87 -1.65
CA ILE A 109 -2.33 -13.69 -2.87
C ILE A 109 -2.24 -12.73 -4.07
N PRO A 110 -1.32 -12.94 -5.02
CA PRO A 110 -0.49 -14.13 -5.21
C PRO A 110 0.88 -14.16 -4.52
N VAL A 111 1.27 -13.14 -3.75
CA VAL A 111 2.63 -13.03 -3.19
C VAL A 111 2.82 -13.94 -1.98
N ASP A 112 1.91 -13.88 -1.01
CA ASP A 112 1.85 -14.82 0.11
C ASP A 112 0.39 -15.22 0.40
N ASN A 113 0.18 -16.19 1.28
CA ASN A 113 -1.14 -16.57 1.76
C ASN A 113 -1.14 -16.65 3.29
N PRO A 114 -1.82 -15.72 4.00
CA PRO A 114 -1.87 -15.74 5.47
C PRO A 114 -2.67 -16.95 5.99
N SER A 115 -3.50 -17.57 5.16
CA SER A 115 -4.33 -18.70 5.60
C SER A 115 -3.60 -20.05 5.60
N THR A 116 -2.32 -20.10 5.19
CA THR A 116 -1.59 -21.35 4.96
C THR A 116 -0.31 -21.43 5.79
N HIS A 117 -0.30 -22.34 6.76
CA HIS A 117 0.86 -22.61 7.62
C HIS A 117 1.80 -23.68 7.06
N LEU A 118 2.12 -23.61 5.75
CA LEU A 118 3.04 -24.56 5.12
C LEU A 118 4.48 -24.07 5.23
N GLU A 119 5.23 -24.64 6.18
CA GLU A 119 6.58 -24.28 6.61
C GLU A 119 7.56 -23.85 5.52
N LEU A 120 7.62 -24.56 4.39
CA LEU A 120 8.55 -24.20 3.31
C LEU A 120 8.14 -22.98 2.48
N THR A 121 6.85 -22.65 2.43
CA THR A 121 6.31 -21.58 1.55
C THR A 121 5.90 -20.33 2.31
N MET A 122 5.91 -20.37 3.64
CA MET A 122 5.59 -19.21 4.47
C MET A 122 6.63 -18.09 4.29
N VAL A 123 6.15 -16.85 4.25
CA VAL A 123 6.97 -15.65 4.37
C VAL A 123 6.58 -14.94 5.66
N HIS A 124 5.37 -14.35 5.69
CA HIS A 124 4.91 -13.57 6.83
C HIS A 124 4.62 -14.44 8.05
N GLU A 125 3.85 -15.52 7.85
CA GLU A 125 3.46 -16.44 8.91
C GLU A 125 4.68 -17.04 9.63
N ALA A 126 5.77 -17.32 8.90
CA ALA A 126 7.00 -17.89 9.46
C ALA A 126 7.65 -16.99 10.54
N MET A 127 7.41 -15.68 10.48
CA MET A 127 7.92 -14.72 11.46
C MET A 127 7.06 -14.67 12.73
N VAL A 128 5.80 -15.11 12.64
CA VAL A 128 4.79 -14.96 13.69
C VAL A 128 4.47 -16.28 14.41
N LEU A 129 4.91 -17.43 13.87
CA LEU A 129 4.60 -18.79 14.36
C LEU A 129 4.73 -18.99 15.87
N GLU A 130 5.73 -18.35 16.48
CA GLU A 130 6.08 -18.55 17.89
C GLU A 130 5.36 -17.57 18.82
N TYR A 131 4.68 -16.56 18.26
CA TYR A 131 3.89 -15.60 19.02
C TYR A 131 2.50 -16.13 19.32
N SER A 132 2.01 -15.86 20.53
CA SER A 132 0.68 -16.27 20.97
C SER A 132 -0.02 -15.21 21.82
N GLY A 133 -1.33 -15.37 21.98
CA GLY A 133 -2.16 -14.53 22.84
C GLY A 133 -2.08 -13.04 22.50
N ARG A 134 -1.71 -12.21 23.49
CA ARG A 134 -1.67 -10.75 23.35
C ARG A 134 -0.69 -10.27 22.28
N HIS A 135 0.45 -10.95 22.11
CA HIS A 135 1.50 -10.51 21.20
C HIS A 135 1.10 -10.78 19.75
N LEU A 136 0.54 -11.96 19.50
CA LEU A 136 -0.07 -12.31 18.22
C LEU A 136 -1.19 -11.33 17.86
N ALA A 137 -2.09 -11.02 18.80
CA ALA A 137 -3.18 -10.08 18.56
C ALA A 137 -2.70 -8.69 18.14
N MET A 138 -1.59 -8.19 18.71
CA MET A 138 -1.01 -6.91 18.30
C MET A 138 -0.42 -6.96 16.89
N ILE A 139 0.25 -8.05 16.52
CA ILE A 139 0.83 -8.22 15.18
C ILE A 139 -0.27 -8.31 14.13
N GLU A 140 -1.30 -9.11 14.38
CA GLU A 140 -2.47 -9.24 13.51
C GLU A 140 -3.22 -7.91 13.35
N PHE A 141 -3.42 -7.19 14.45
CA PHE A 141 -4.04 -5.87 14.40
C PHE A 141 -3.21 -4.88 13.57
N ALA A 142 -1.88 -4.90 13.69
CA ALA A 142 -0.99 -4.10 12.86
C ALA A 142 -1.09 -4.49 11.38
N ALA A 143 -1.22 -5.78 11.05
CA ALA A 143 -1.43 -6.26 9.68
C ALA A 143 -2.76 -5.75 9.09
N PHE A 144 -3.86 -5.77 9.86
CA PHE A 144 -5.14 -5.19 9.43
C PHE A 144 -5.08 -3.68 9.24
N LEU A 145 -4.37 -2.96 10.13
CA LEU A 145 -4.15 -1.52 9.97
C LEU A 145 -3.33 -1.18 8.72
N LYS A 146 -2.29 -1.98 8.43
CA LYS A 146 -1.49 -1.83 7.20
C LYS A 146 -2.35 -2.03 5.96
N LEU A 147 -3.19 -3.06 5.94
CA LEU A 147 -4.10 -3.32 4.82
C LEU A 147 -5.10 -2.18 4.62
N LEU A 148 -5.70 -1.71 5.73
CA LEU A 148 -6.61 -0.57 5.71
C LEU A 148 -5.90 0.67 5.18
N LEU A 149 -4.66 0.94 5.61
CA LEU A 149 -3.86 2.08 5.13
C LEU A 149 -3.68 2.03 3.61
N TYR A 150 -3.28 0.89 3.04
CA TYR A 150 -3.10 0.76 1.60
C TYR A 150 -4.41 0.93 0.82
N MET A 151 -5.51 0.30 1.26
CA MET A 151 -6.82 0.48 0.62
C MET A 151 -7.26 1.94 0.66
N SER A 152 -7.10 2.59 1.82
CA SER A 152 -7.44 3.99 2.03
C SER A 152 -6.58 4.92 1.19
N LEU A 153 -5.28 4.65 1.05
CA LEU A 153 -4.36 5.42 0.22
C LEU A 153 -4.76 5.35 -1.26
N ILE A 154 -5.03 4.15 -1.78
CA ILE A 154 -5.49 3.94 -3.16
C ILE A 154 -6.79 4.71 -3.40
N CYS A 155 -7.75 4.58 -2.49
CA CYS A 155 -9.03 5.29 -2.56
C CYS A 155 -8.86 6.82 -2.44
N CYS A 156 -7.88 7.29 -1.67
CA CYS A 156 -7.57 8.70 -1.48
C CYS A 156 -7.16 9.37 -2.77
N VAL A 157 -6.22 8.73 -3.44
CA VAL A 157 -5.49 9.33 -4.54
C VAL A 157 -6.25 9.11 -5.85
N PHE A 158 -6.74 7.89 -6.09
CA PHE A 158 -7.26 7.51 -7.40
C PHE A 158 -8.79 7.51 -7.49
N LEU A 159 -9.49 7.55 -6.35
CA LEU A 159 -10.96 7.61 -6.30
C LEU A 159 -11.41 8.81 -5.45
N PRO A 160 -11.10 10.07 -5.82
CA PRO A 160 -11.28 11.23 -4.96
C PRO A 160 -12.73 11.71 -4.79
N TRP A 161 -13.73 10.92 -5.21
CA TRP A 161 -15.14 11.30 -5.11
C TRP A 161 -15.66 11.19 -3.68
N GLY A 162 -16.49 12.14 -3.23
CA GLY A 162 -17.09 12.10 -1.90
C GLY A 162 -16.11 12.38 -0.75
N GLN A 163 -15.01 13.09 -1.00
CA GLN A 163 -14.16 13.62 0.07
C GLN A 163 -14.77 14.91 0.61
N ALA A 164 -14.92 15.00 1.94
CA ALA A 164 -15.34 16.25 2.59
C ALA A 164 -14.12 17.17 2.77
N THR A 165 -14.28 18.48 2.64
CA THR A 165 -13.25 19.43 3.07
C THR A 165 -13.34 19.63 4.58
N ALA A 166 -12.22 19.91 5.26
CA ALA A 166 -12.21 20.14 6.71
C ALA A 166 -13.09 21.31 7.18
N GLU A 167 -13.40 22.26 6.29
CA GLU A 167 -14.28 23.40 6.55
C GLU A 167 -15.77 23.09 6.33
N ALA A 168 -16.08 21.93 5.75
CA ALA A 168 -17.45 21.58 5.44
C ALA A 168 -18.17 21.13 6.73
N GLY A 169 -19.37 21.68 6.94
CA GLY A 169 -20.16 21.45 8.15
C GLY A 169 -20.53 19.98 8.39
N PRO A 170 -21.10 19.64 9.57
CA PRO A 170 -21.41 18.26 9.95
C PRO A 170 -22.23 17.47 8.92
N GLU A 171 -23.08 18.17 8.16
CA GLU A 171 -23.94 17.61 7.11
C GLU A 171 -23.15 16.99 5.93
N SER A 172 -21.95 17.50 5.64
CA SER A 172 -21.07 17.00 4.58
C SER A 172 -20.21 15.81 5.04
N LEU A 173 -20.07 15.63 6.35
CA LEU A 173 -19.18 14.64 6.95
C LEU A 173 -19.80 13.25 6.89
N ALA A 174 -21.10 13.15 7.16
CA ALA A 174 -21.88 11.91 7.07
C ALA A 174 -21.79 11.23 5.69
N PRO A 175 -22.09 11.89 4.55
CA PRO A 175 -21.94 11.27 3.24
C PRO A 175 -20.48 10.93 2.92
N GLY A 176 -19.50 11.69 3.41
CA GLY A 176 -18.07 11.39 3.23
C GLY A 176 -17.60 10.15 4.01
N VAL A 177 -18.20 9.85 5.17
CA VAL A 177 -17.96 8.61 5.92
C VAL A 177 -18.61 7.43 5.20
N VAL A 178 -19.84 7.57 4.74
CA VAL A 178 -20.54 6.52 3.98
C VAL A 178 -19.81 6.18 2.69
N ALA A 179 -19.35 7.19 1.94
CA ALA A 179 -18.56 7.00 0.73
C ALA A 179 -17.23 6.27 1.01
N TYR A 180 -16.58 6.58 2.13
CA TYR A 180 -15.35 5.88 2.54
C TYR A 180 -15.60 4.41 2.87
N ILE A 181 -16.60 4.12 3.70
CA ILE A 181 -16.97 2.74 4.05
C ILE A 181 -17.36 1.96 2.80
N GLY A 182 -18.15 2.58 1.90
CA GLY A 182 -18.52 1.98 0.62
C GLY A 182 -17.31 1.61 -0.24
N LYS A 183 -16.31 2.50 -0.36
CA LYS A 183 -15.08 2.21 -1.09
C LYS A 183 -14.27 1.08 -0.45
N LEU A 184 -14.13 1.08 0.87
CA LEU A 184 -13.45 0.00 1.58
C LEU A 184 -14.16 -1.34 1.37
N ALA A 185 -15.49 -1.37 1.41
CA ALA A 185 -16.27 -2.58 1.14
C ALA A 185 -16.04 -3.08 -0.30
N VAL A 186 -16.06 -2.18 -1.29
CA VAL A 186 -15.76 -2.53 -2.69
C VAL A 186 -14.34 -3.05 -2.84
N CYS A 187 -13.33 -2.36 -2.29
CA CYS A 187 -11.93 -2.82 -2.33
C CYS A 187 -11.76 -4.17 -1.65
N GLY A 188 -12.42 -4.41 -0.52
CA GLY A 188 -12.41 -5.69 0.18
C GLY A 188 -13.04 -6.82 -0.64
N ILE A 189 -14.17 -6.56 -1.30
CA ILE A 189 -14.81 -7.53 -2.21
C ILE A 189 -13.90 -7.83 -3.41
N LEU A 190 -13.31 -6.81 -4.03
CA LEU A 190 -12.39 -6.98 -5.16
C LEU A 190 -11.16 -7.79 -4.75
N LEU A 191 -10.60 -7.52 -3.58
CA LEU A 191 -9.49 -8.29 -3.03
C LEU A 191 -9.89 -9.75 -2.80
N ALA A 192 -11.05 -10.01 -2.19
CA ALA A 192 -11.53 -11.37 -1.95
C ALA A 192 -11.78 -12.15 -3.27
N VAL A 193 -12.35 -11.50 -4.28
CA VAL A 193 -12.53 -12.09 -5.62
C VAL A 193 -11.17 -12.39 -6.26
N PHE A 194 -10.20 -11.48 -6.11
CA PHE A 194 -8.85 -11.68 -6.65
C PHE A 194 -8.11 -12.83 -5.95
N GLU A 195 -8.16 -12.90 -4.61
CA GLU A 195 -7.56 -13.97 -3.80
C GLU A 195 -8.18 -15.34 -4.09
N THR A 196 -9.47 -15.41 -4.44
CA THR A 196 -10.15 -16.66 -4.80
C THR A 196 -9.94 -17.08 -6.25
N ALA A 197 -9.64 -16.14 -7.15
CA ALA A 197 -9.42 -16.41 -8.57
C ALA A 197 -7.98 -16.81 -8.92
N ILE A 198 -7.00 -16.46 -8.09
CA ILE A 198 -5.58 -16.60 -8.39
C ILE A 198 -4.90 -17.55 -7.39
N ALA A 199 -3.94 -18.34 -7.88
CA ALA A 199 -3.12 -19.21 -7.04
C ALA A 199 -1.86 -18.48 -6.51
N LYS A 200 -1.40 -18.89 -5.33
CA LYS A 200 -0.13 -18.42 -4.75
C LYS A 200 1.05 -18.69 -5.69
N MET A 201 1.87 -17.67 -5.91
CA MET A 201 3.11 -17.77 -6.68
C MET A 201 4.22 -18.44 -5.87
N ARG A 202 5.22 -18.97 -6.58
CA ARG A 202 6.49 -19.37 -5.96
C ARG A 202 7.28 -18.12 -5.59
N VAL A 203 7.98 -18.16 -4.46
CA VAL A 203 8.81 -17.04 -3.93
C VAL A 203 9.77 -16.49 -5.00
N PHE A 204 10.36 -17.35 -5.83
CA PHE A 204 11.28 -16.94 -6.91
C PHE A 204 10.66 -16.07 -8.01
N ARG A 205 9.32 -16.04 -8.14
CA ARG A 205 8.62 -15.18 -9.11
C ARG A 205 8.23 -13.83 -8.51
N VAL A 206 8.31 -13.67 -7.19
CA VAL A 206 7.97 -12.40 -6.51
C VAL A 206 8.89 -11.24 -6.97
N PRO A 207 10.20 -11.45 -7.19
CA PRO A 207 11.04 -10.41 -7.79
C PRO A 207 10.58 -9.93 -9.16
N ASP A 208 10.15 -10.84 -10.04
CA ASP A 208 9.66 -10.46 -11.37
C ASP A 208 8.35 -9.66 -11.27
N PHE A 209 7.47 -10.06 -10.34
CA PHE A 209 6.22 -9.35 -10.07
C PHE A 209 6.48 -7.92 -9.57
N LEU A 210 7.34 -7.75 -8.56
CA LEU A 210 7.69 -6.43 -8.04
C LEU A 210 8.57 -5.62 -9.01
N GLY A 211 9.40 -6.29 -9.81
CA GLY A 211 10.15 -5.68 -10.91
C GLY A 211 9.21 -5.08 -11.95
N ALA A 212 8.12 -5.77 -12.31
CA ALA A 212 7.10 -5.21 -13.18
C ALA A 212 6.40 -3.99 -12.55
N ALA A 213 6.10 -4.02 -11.24
CA ALA A 213 5.55 -2.86 -10.54
C ALA A 213 6.51 -1.65 -10.57
N LEU A 214 7.81 -1.89 -10.33
CA LEU A 214 8.86 -0.88 -10.43
C LEU A 214 8.95 -0.29 -11.84
N MET A 215 8.92 -1.13 -12.88
CA MET A 215 8.96 -0.69 -14.27
C MET A 215 7.72 0.12 -14.65
N LEU A 216 6.53 -0.29 -14.21
CA LEU A 216 5.30 0.48 -14.44
C LEU A 216 5.36 1.86 -13.77
N ALA A 217 5.84 1.92 -12.52
CA ALA A 217 6.02 3.18 -11.80
C ALA A 217 7.05 4.09 -12.49
N LEU A 218 8.17 3.53 -12.93
CA LEU A 218 9.21 4.25 -13.66
C LEU A 218 8.70 4.80 -14.99
N LEU A 219 8.06 3.95 -15.80
CA LEU A 219 7.49 4.35 -17.08
C LEU A 219 6.41 5.41 -16.91
N GLY A 220 5.52 5.25 -15.93
CA GLY A 220 4.51 6.26 -15.60
C GLY A 220 5.15 7.61 -15.27
N THR A 221 6.21 7.60 -14.46
CA THR A 221 6.99 8.80 -14.12
C THR A 221 7.64 9.44 -15.35
N LEU A 222 8.32 8.65 -16.18
CA LEU A 222 9.02 9.15 -17.37
C LEU A 222 8.05 9.73 -18.39
N LEU A 223 6.95 9.04 -18.67
CA LEU A 223 5.91 9.53 -19.58
C LEU A 223 5.33 10.85 -19.08
N LEU A 224 5.06 10.96 -17.78
CA LEU A 224 4.59 12.20 -17.19
C LEU A 224 5.61 13.32 -17.34
N PHE A 225 6.88 13.04 -17.04
CA PHE A 225 7.97 14.02 -17.13
C PHE A 225 8.14 14.54 -18.56
N VAL A 226 8.19 13.65 -19.56
CA VAL A 226 8.33 14.01 -20.98
C VAL A 226 7.11 14.75 -21.51
N SER A 227 5.90 14.35 -21.10
CA SER A 227 4.66 15.00 -21.55
C SER A 227 4.48 16.43 -21.04
N ARG A 228 5.24 16.84 -20.02
CA ARG A 228 5.19 18.20 -19.44
C ARG A 228 6.16 19.18 -20.08
N THR A 229 7.14 18.71 -20.84
CA THR A 229 8.16 19.55 -21.49
C THR A 229 7.73 20.13 -22.85
N LEU A 230 6.41 20.18 -23.12
CA LEU A 230 5.80 20.88 -24.25
C LEU A 230 4.67 21.78 -23.74
#